data_AF-A0A1S1LT17-F1
#
_entry.id   AF-A0A1S1LT17-F1
#
_cell.length_a   1.000
_cell.length_b   1.000
_cell.length_c   1.000
_cell.angle_alpha   90.00
_cell.angle_beta   90.00
_cell.angle_gamma   90.00
#
_symmetry.space_group_name_H-M   'P 1'
#
loop_
_entity.id
_entity.type
_entity.pdbx_description
1 polymer ?
#
loop_
_entity_poly.entity_id
_entity_poly.type
_entity_poly.pdbx_seq_one_letter_code
_entity_poly.pdbx_strand_id
1 'polypeptide(L)'
;MIRIFLAAFAAFSLAVACAAPAAADPVNDAANNVGAALCIAISGDPTFKGINRIGDALHERGFSYPEAGRIVRLSVDAYCPWQQPLLDLYVKSARWRTI
;
A
#
# COMPACT_ATOMS: atom_id res chain seq x y z
N MET A 1 -33.38 -39.15 -30.65
CA MET A 1 -33.34 -37.80 -31.24
C MET A 1 -32.61 -36.87 -30.28
N ILE A 2 -31.30 -36.79 -30.47
CA ILE A 2 -30.32 -36.07 -29.65
C ILE A 2 -30.35 -34.59 -30.06
N ARG A 3 -31.26 -33.79 -29.49
CA ARG A 3 -31.41 -32.37 -29.89
C ARG A 3 -31.67 -31.37 -28.76
N ILE A 4 -31.56 -31.77 -27.48
CA ILE A 4 -31.89 -30.86 -26.37
C ILE A 4 -30.67 -30.54 -25.48
N PHE A 5 -29.56 -31.29 -25.60
CA PHE A 5 -28.39 -31.13 -24.71
C PHE A 5 -27.36 -30.07 -25.13
N LEU A 6 -27.56 -29.37 -26.26
CA LEU A 6 -26.57 -28.43 -26.82
C LEU A 6 -26.85 -26.95 -26.54
N ALA A 7 -27.98 -26.61 -25.90
CA ALA A 7 -28.35 -25.21 -25.65
C ALA A 7 -27.89 -24.67 -24.29
N ALA A 8 -27.59 -25.54 -23.31
CA ALA A 8 -27.25 -25.11 -21.96
C ALA A 8 -25.77 -24.68 -21.77
N PHE A 9 -24.87 -25.06 -22.68
CA PHE A 9 -23.45 -24.73 -22.58
C PHE A 9 -23.07 -23.40 -23.24
N ALA A 10 -23.95 -22.79 -24.03
CA ALA A 10 -23.64 -21.58 -24.80
C ALA A 10 -23.84 -20.27 -24.01
N ALA A 11 -24.43 -20.32 -22.81
CA ALA A 11 -24.75 -19.12 -22.03
C ALA A 11 -23.70 -18.76 -20.95
N PHE A 12 -22.58 -19.48 -20.86
CA PHE A 12 -21.54 -19.21 -19.85
C PHE A 12 -20.27 -18.53 -20.39
N SER A 13 -20.22 -18.22 -21.69
CA SER A 13 -19.00 -17.76 -22.37
C SER A 13 -18.94 -16.26 -22.70
N LEU A 14 -19.75 -15.41 -22.07
CA LEU A 14 -19.79 -13.97 -22.39
C LEU A 14 -19.43 -13.03 -21.22
N ALA A 15 -18.96 -13.55 -20.09
CA ALA A 15 -18.52 -12.74 -18.95
C ALA A 15 -16.99 -12.53 -18.89
N VAL A 16 -16.29 -12.59 -20.03
CA VAL A 16 -14.83 -12.35 -20.09
C VAL A 16 -14.52 -11.27 -21.12
N ALA A 17 -15.10 -10.09 -20.97
CA ALA A 17 -14.67 -8.92 -21.72
C ALA A 17 -14.71 -7.70 -20.80
N CYS A 18 -13.53 -7.14 -20.57
CA CYS A 18 -13.25 -5.92 -19.81
C CYS A 18 -13.25 -6.05 -18.27
N ALA A 19 -12.41 -6.95 -17.73
CA ALA A 19 -11.69 -6.54 -16.52
C ALA A 19 -10.74 -5.41 -16.97
N ALA A 20 -11.06 -4.16 -16.64
CA ALA A 20 -10.13 -3.06 -16.81
C ALA A 20 -8.79 -3.49 -16.19
N PRO A 21 -7.63 -3.19 -16.83
CA PRO A 21 -6.35 -3.47 -16.19
C PRO A 21 -6.41 -2.80 -14.82
N ALA A 22 -6.40 -3.59 -13.75
CA ALA A 22 -6.33 -3.04 -12.41
C ALA A 22 -5.01 -2.26 -12.39
N ALA A 23 -5.10 -0.94 -12.47
CA ALA A 23 -3.94 -0.07 -12.40
C ALA A 23 -3.29 -0.38 -11.05
N ALA A 24 -2.16 -1.10 -11.09
CA ALA A 24 -1.43 -1.45 -9.88
C ALA A 24 -1.03 -0.12 -9.23
N ASP A 25 -1.53 0.12 -8.01
CA ASP A 25 -1.24 1.33 -7.28
C ASP A 25 0.26 1.35 -6.95
N PRO A 26 1.06 2.26 -7.56
CA PRO A 26 2.51 2.25 -7.40
C PRO A 26 2.93 2.42 -5.93
N VAL A 27 2.08 3.04 -5.10
CA VAL A 27 2.30 3.16 -3.64
C VAL A 27 2.16 1.80 -2.97
N ASN A 28 1.15 1.02 -3.34
CA ASN A 28 0.94 -0.32 -2.79
C ASN A 28 2.06 -1.27 -3.19
N ASP A 29 2.49 -1.21 -4.46
CA ASP A 29 3.63 -1.99 -4.94
C ASP A 29 4.92 -1.59 -4.24
N ALA A 30 5.17 -0.28 -4.06
CA ALA A 30 6.31 0.20 -3.31
C ALA A 30 6.27 -0.28 -1.85
N ALA A 31 5.13 -0.19 -1.17
CA ALA A 31 4.97 -0.67 0.20
C ALA A 31 5.23 -2.19 0.33
N ASN A 32 4.81 -2.99 -0.66
CA ASN A 32 5.13 -4.41 -0.69
C ASN A 32 6.62 -4.68 -0.91
N ASN A 33 7.28 -3.89 -1.76
CA ASN A 33 8.69 -4.06 -2.07
C ASN A 33 9.62 -3.61 -0.94
N VAL A 34 9.27 -2.55 -0.20
CA VAL A 34 10.14 -1.98 0.85
C VAL A 34 9.66 -2.26 2.28
N GLY A 35 8.46 -2.79 2.47
CA GLY A 35 7.79 -2.79 3.77
C GLY A 35 8.54 -3.53 4.88
N ALA A 36 9.12 -4.69 4.58
CA ALA A 36 9.95 -5.42 5.53
C ALA A 36 11.23 -4.64 5.94
N ALA A 37 11.91 -4.02 4.97
CA ALA A 37 13.12 -3.23 5.23
C ALA A 37 12.79 -1.94 6.00
N LEU A 38 11.69 -1.29 5.65
CA LEU A 38 11.17 -0.10 6.31
C LEU A 38 10.82 -0.42 7.77
N CYS A 39 10.24 -1.59 8.01
CA CYS A 39 9.92 -2.06 9.35
C CYS A 39 11.16 -2.25 10.24
N ILE A 40 12.24 -2.82 9.69
CA ILE A 40 13.53 -2.92 10.38
C ILE A 40 14.09 -1.52 10.68
N ALA A 41 14.00 -0.60 9.71
CA ALA A 41 14.48 0.77 9.88
C ALA A 41 13.72 1.52 11.00
N ILE A 42 12.38 1.43 11.02
CA ILE A 42 11.56 2.04 12.09
C ILE A 42 11.89 1.40 13.44
N SER A 43 12.08 0.09 13.49
CA SER A 43 12.38 -0.59 14.76
C SER A 43 13.79 -0.30 15.27
N GLY A 44 14.74 -0.01 14.37
CA GLY A 44 16.09 0.42 14.73
C GLY A 44 16.17 1.88 15.19
N ASP A 45 15.25 2.74 14.75
CA ASP A 45 15.14 4.13 15.18
C ASP A 45 13.66 4.56 15.33
N PRO A 46 13.01 4.16 16.44
CA PRO A 46 11.58 4.41 16.67
C PRO A 46 11.34 5.85 17.13
N THR A 47 11.76 6.82 16.33
CA THR A 47 11.66 8.26 16.60
C THR A 47 10.99 8.99 15.44
N PHE A 48 10.44 10.18 15.70
CA PHE A 48 9.87 11.02 14.63
C PHE A 48 10.93 11.44 13.60
N LYS A 49 12.18 11.58 14.02
CA LYS A 49 13.31 11.84 13.13
C LYS A 49 13.59 10.64 12.22
N GLY A 50 13.52 9.42 12.75
CA GLY A 50 13.62 8.19 11.97
C GLY A 50 12.54 8.11 10.88
N ILE A 51 11.28 8.38 11.25
CA ILE A 51 10.15 8.40 10.30
C ILE A 51 10.34 9.48 9.22
N ASN A 52 10.79 10.68 9.58
CA ASN A 52 11.10 11.72 8.59
C ASN A 52 12.17 11.27 7.59
N ARG A 53 13.27 10.67 8.07
CA ARG A 53 14.34 10.16 7.19
C ARG A 53 13.85 9.12 6.19
N ILE A 54 12.92 8.27 6.61
CA ILE A 54 12.28 7.30 5.71
C ILE A 54 11.43 8.03 4.66
N GLY A 55 10.68 9.04 5.07
CA GLY A 55 9.92 9.91 4.17
C GLY A 55 10.81 10.60 3.13
N ASP A 56 11.93 11.17 3.56
CA ASP A 56 12.92 11.82 2.70
C ASP A 56 13.55 10.82 1.71
N ALA A 57 13.93 9.63 2.17
CA ALA A 57 14.47 8.58 1.31
C ALA A 57 13.47 8.06 0.27
N LEU A 58 12.17 8.04 0.59
CA LEU A 58 11.12 7.74 -0.38
C LEU A 58 10.92 8.90 -1.36
N HIS A 59 11.06 10.14 -0.90
CA HIS A 59 10.99 11.32 -1.75
C HIS A 59 12.13 11.36 -2.77
N GLU A 60 13.35 11.04 -2.35
CA GLU A 60 14.52 10.89 -3.23
C GLU A 60 14.33 9.79 -4.29
N ARG A 61 13.47 8.81 -4.02
CA ARG A 61 13.08 7.76 -4.98
C ARG A 61 11.97 8.19 -5.95
N GLY A 62 11.50 9.44 -5.86
CA GLY A 62 10.52 10.02 -6.77
C GLY A 62 9.08 10.02 -6.27
N PHE A 63 8.82 9.59 -5.03
CA PHE A 63 7.48 9.68 -4.43
C PHE A 63 7.23 11.08 -3.85
N SER A 64 6.00 11.57 -3.92
CA SER A 64 5.62 12.76 -3.17
C SER A 64 5.58 12.47 -1.65
N TYR A 65 5.72 13.49 -0.80
CA TYR A 65 5.60 13.30 0.66
C TYR A 65 4.27 12.64 1.09
N PRO A 66 3.10 12.97 0.50
CA PRO A 66 1.85 12.26 0.79
C PRO A 66 1.90 10.77 0.39
N GLU A 67 2.52 10.43 -0.75
CA GLU A 67 2.71 9.04 -1.17
C GLU A 67 3.67 8.29 -0.26
N ALA A 68 4.79 8.92 0.12
CA ALA A 68 5.73 8.36 1.09
C ALA A 68 5.03 8.04 2.42
N GLY A 69 4.18 8.95 2.91
CA GLY A 69 3.35 8.71 4.09
C GLY A 69 2.39 7.52 3.94
N ARG A 70 1.77 7.36 2.76
CA ARG A 70 0.94 6.18 2.45
C ARG A 70 1.77 4.89 2.43
N ILE A 71 2.95 4.90 1.80
CA ILE A 71 3.87 3.75 1.76
C ILE A 71 4.25 3.33 3.17
N VAL A 72 4.66 4.28 4.01
CA VAL A 72 5.01 4.03 5.42
C VAL A 72 3.83 3.42 6.16
N ARG A 73 2.62 3.97 6.03
CA ARG A 73 1.43 3.45 6.72
C ARG A 73 1.07 2.03 6.29
N LEU A 74 1.04 1.76 4.99
CA LEU A 74 0.78 0.42 4.44
C LEU A 74 1.85 -0.58 4.89
N SER A 75 3.11 -0.16 4.92
CA SER A 75 4.23 -0.99 5.37
C SER A 75 4.14 -1.33 6.86
N VAL A 76 3.82 -0.35 7.72
CA VAL A 76 3.68 -0.58 9.16
C VAL A 76 2.49 -1.50 9.44
N ASP A 77 1.36 -1.30 8.76
CA ASP A 77 0.17 -2.15 8.93
C ASP A 77 0.44 -3.61 8.55
N ALA A 78 1.15 -3.85 7.44
CA ALA A 78 1.42 -5.20 6.96
C ALA A 78 2.60 -5.91 7.66
N TYR A 79 3.68 -5.18 8.00
CA TYR A 79 4.95 -5.79 8.43
C TYR A 79 5.32 -5.57 9.90
N CYS A 80 4.88 -4.47 10.52
CA CYS A 80 5.05 -4.24 11.97
C CYS A 80 3.89 -3.50 12.61
N PRO A 81 2.76 -4.19 12.84
CA PRO A 81 1.59 -3.59 13.45
C PRO A 81 1.88 -3.04 14.87
N TRP A 82 2.89 -3.56 15.57
CA TRP A 82 3.28 -3.03 16.88
C TRP A 82 3.89 -1.61 16.83
N GLN A 83 4.31 -1.12 15.67
CA GLN A 83 4.79 0.26 15.48
C GLN A 83 3.66 1.27 15.19
N GLN A 84 2.40 0.81 15.06
CA GLN A 84 1.24 1.68 14.85
C GLN A 84 1.12 2.83 15.88
N PRO A 85 1.34 2.62 17.20
CA PRO A 85 1.25 3.71 18.16
C PRO A 85 2.24 4.85 17.91
N LEU A 86 3.46 4.54 17.45
CA LEU A 86 4.46 5.54 17.09
C LEU A 86 4.01 6.34 15.87
N LEU A 87 3.49 5.64 14.85
CA LEU A 87 3.00 6.26 13.62
C LEU A 87 1.78 7.17 13.90
N ASP A 88 0.87 6.76 14.77
CA ASP A 88 -0.29 7.56 15.18
C ASP A 88 0.13 8.85 15.89
N LEU A 89 1.10 8.77 16.80
CA LEU A 89 1.67 9.93 17.48
C LEU A 89 2.35 10.87 16.48
N TYR A 90 3.08 10.33 15.51
CA TYR A 90 3.71 11.11 14.45
C TYR A 90 2.66 11.87 13.61
N VAL A 91 1.64 11.18 13.10
CA VAL A 91 0.55 11.78 12.30
C VAL A 91 -0.19 12.85 13.09
N LYS A 92 -0.50 12.56 14.37
CA LYS A 92 -1.14 13.53 15.26
C LYS A 92 -0.26 14.77 15.42
N SER A 93 1.05 14.62 15.61
CA SER A 93 1.98 15.75 15.75
C SER A 93 2.06 16.61 14.49
N ALA A 94 2.00 16.01 13.29
CA ALA A 94 2.02 16.71 12.02
C ALA A 94 0.75 17.53 11.79
N ARG A 95 -0.41 17.00 12.17
CA ARG A 95 -1.71 17.70 12.09
C ARG A 95 -1.74 18.98 12.91
N TRP A 96 -1.04 19.04 14.05
CA TRP A 96 -0.96 20.26 14.86
C TRP A 96 -0.06 21.35 14.27
N ARG A 97 0.84 21.04 13.33
CA ARG A 97 1.68 22.06 12.67
C ARG A 97 0.98 22.76 11.51
N THR A 98 -0.14 22.23 11.03
CA THR A 98 -0.87 22.76 9.88
C THR A 98 -2.06 23.65 10.26
N ILE A 99 -2.24 23.93 11.55
CA ILE A 99 -3.28 24.80 12.12
C ILE A 99 -2.56 26.03 12.72
#